data_AF-A0AAN7K167-F1
#
_entry.id   AF-A0AAN7K167-F1
#
_cell.length_a   1.000
_cell.length_b   1.000
_cell.length_c   1.000
_cell.angle_alpha   90.00
_cell.angle_beta   90.00
_cell.angle_gamma   90.00
#
_symmetry.space_group_name_H-M   'P 1'
#
loop_
_entity.id
_entity.type
_entity.pdbx_description
1 polymer ?
#
loop_
_entity_poly.entity_id
_entity_poly.type
_entity_poly.pdbx_seq_one_letter_code
_entity_poly.pdbx_strand_id
1 'polypeptide(L)'
;MAKLPVKQARRILYRYNLPNETKRPRALSKLNDTSLWERKKTKEKLTIQKMVVDMMESYLYRLKQRKPSYPKAPAMVEFEAQFPYKPTPDQKQDLTASGTPMDRLICGDVGFGKTEVALRAIFCVVSAGKQAMVLAPTIVLAKQHFDVISEQFCPYPNIQVGLLSRFQSNLHSSTRKSSHKYTSFSL
;
A
#
# COMPACT_ATOMS: atom_id res chain seq x y z
N MET A 1 -30.44 -37.25 10.60
CA MET A 1 -30.17 -35.85 11.00
C MET A 1 -28.79 -35.77 11.63
N ALA A 2 -27.86 -35.00 11.05
CA ALA A 2 -26.58 -34.75 11.68
C ALA A 2 -26.79 -33.72 12.81
N LYS A 3 -26.66 -34.14 14.07
CA LYS A 3 -26.80 -33.27 15.24
C LYS A 3 -25.41 -32.93 15.78
N LEU A 4 -25.15 -31.64 16.02
CA LEU A 4 -23.88 -31.17 16.56
C LEU A 4 -24.10 -30.58 17.96
N PRO A 5 -23.42 -31.07 19.00
CA PRO A 5 -23.52 -30.51 20.35
C PRO A 5 -23.08 -29.04 20.39
N VAL A 6 -23.78 -28.19 21.14
CA VAL A 6 -23.52 -26.74 21.24
C VAL A 6 -22.07 -26.42 21.63
N LYS A 7 -21.51 -27.20 22.57
CA LYS A 7 -20.10 -27.04 23.00
C LYS A 7 -19.09 -27.30 21.88
N GLN A 8 -19.39 -28.25 20.99
CA GLN A 8 -18.54 -28.58 19.83
C GLN A 8 -18.73 -27.57 18.70
N ALA A 9 -19.98 -27.12 18.48
CA ALA A 9 -20.36 -26.15 17.47
C ALA A 9 -19.52 -24.87 17.51
N ARG A 10 -19.29 -24.31 18.70
CA ARG A 10 -18.49 -23.09 18.88
C ARG A 10 -17.06 -23.20 18.33
N ARG A 11 -16.48 -24.40 18.27
CA ARG A 11 -15.07 -24.61 17.86
C ARG A 11 -14.91 -24.95 16.38
N ILE A 12 -15.96 -25.49 15.74
CA ILE A 12 -15.86 -26.04 14.38
C ILE A 12 -16.79 -25.37 13.36
N LEU A 13 -17.80 -24.62 13.82
CA LEU A 13 -18.67 -23.86 12.94
C LEU A 13 -18.11 -22.46 12.73
N TYR A 14 -17.90 -22.14 11.46
CA TYR A 14 -17.55 -20.80 11.00
C TYR A 14 -18.63 -20.35 10.04
N ARG A 15 -19.02 -19.08 10.13
CA ARG A 15 -19.91 -18.48 9.13
C ARG A 15 -19.15 -18.41 7.81
N TYR A 16 -19.63 -19.12 6.80
CA TYR A 16 -19.11 -18.98 5.45
C TYR A 16 -19.35 -17.55 4.96
N ASN A 17 -18.29 -16.90 4.48
CA ASN A 17 -18.35 -15.55 3.95
C ASN A 17 -17.39 -15.44 2.77
N LEU A 18 -17.89 -15.07 1.59
CA LEU A 18 -17.06 -14.57 0.50
C LEU A 18 -17.43 -13.11 0.24
N PRO A 19 -16.48 -12.18 0.38
CA PRO A 19 -16.68 -10.80 -0.04
C PRO A 19 -17.03 -10.76 -1.53
N ASN A 20 -18.09 -10.03 -1.90
CA ASN A 20 -18.50 -9.72 -3.28
C ASN A 20 -19.06 -10.89 -4.14
N GLU A 21 -19.45 -12.03 -3.56
CA GLU A 21 -20.12 -13.10 -4.32
C GLU A 21 -21.64 -12.83 -4.43
N THR A 22 -22.09 -12.33 -5.59
CA THR A 22 -23.52 -12.07 -5.90
C THR A 22 -24.24 -13.25 -6.55
N LYS A 23 -23.52 -14.35 -6.85
CA LYS A 23 -24.09 -15.55 -7.46
C LYS A 23 -24.55 -16.57 -6.42
N ARG A 24 -25.46 -17.45 -6.85
CA ARG A 24 -26.09 -18.53 -6.07
C ARG A 24 -25.08 -19.24 -5.15
N PRO A 25 -25.47 -19.62 -3.93
CA PRO A 25 -24.59 -20.28 -2.97
C PRO A 25 -23.93 -21.50 -3.61
N ARG A 26 -22.63 -21.68 -3.35
CA ARG A 26 -21.89 -22.84 -3.86
C ARG A 26 -22.59 -24.14 -3.46
N ALA A 27 -22.49 -25.14 -4.33
CA ALA A 27 -23.02 -26.48 -4.05
C ALA A 27 -22.49 -26.98 -2.70
N LEU A 28 -23.42 -27.37 -1.83
CA LEU A 28 -23.08 -27.91 -0.51
C LEU A 28 -22.30 -29.22 -0.66
N SER A 29 -21.32 -29.42 0.22
CA SER A 29 -20.61 -30.69 0.30
C SER A 29 -21.56 -31.78 0.81
N LYS A 30 -21.46 -32.98 0.23
CA LYS A 30 -22.22 -34.14 0.71
C LYS A 30 -21.61 -34.62 2.03
N LEU A 31 -22.46 -34.92 3.01
CA LEU A 31 -22.02 -35.34 4.35
C LEU A 31 -21.24 -36.68 4.34
N ASN A 32 -21.53 -37.54 3.35
CA ASN A 32 -20.92 -38.85 3.19
C ASN A 32 -19.63 -38.84 2.36
N ASP A 33 -19.29 -37.71 1.71
CA ASP A 33 -18.10 -37.60 0.87
C ASP A 33 -17.03 -36.76 1.57
N THR A 34 -16.38 -37.38 2.56
CA THR A 34 -15.28 -36.78 3.33
C THR A 34 -14.03 -36.61 2.46
N SER A 35 -13.84 -37.47 1.45
CA SER A 35 -12.63 -37.53 0.64
C SER A 35 -12.40 -36.26 -0.18
N LEU A 36 -13.46 -35.71 -0.79
CA LEU A 36 -13.37 -34.45 -1.54
C LEU A 36 -13.06 -33.27 -0.63
N TRP A 37 -13.65 -33.24 0.57
CA TRP A 37 -13.41 -32.21 1.56
C TRP A 37 -11.96 -32.23 2.05
N GLU A 38 -11.44 -33.40 2.39
CA GLU A 38 -10.06 -33.58 2.82
C GLU A 38 -9.06 -33.19 1.74
N ARG A 39 -9.27 -33.64 0.49
CA ARG A 39 -8.42 -33.26 -0.65
C ARG A 39 -8.40 -31.74 -0.86
N LYS A 40 -9.56 -31.09 -0.81
CA LYS A 40 -9.65 -29.62 -0.93
C LYS A 40 -8.92 -28.93 0.22
N LYS A 41 -9.14 -29.37 1.46
CA LYS A 41 -8.47 -28.82 2.65
C LYS A 41 -6.95 -28.94 2.55
N THR A 42 -6.44 -30.10 2.14
CA THR A 42 -5.00 -30.32 1.96
C THR A 42 -4.43 -29.44 0.85
N LYS A 43 -5.11 -29.32 -0.29
CA LYS A 43 -4.71 -28.44 -1.39
C LYS A 43 -4.62 -26.98 -0.94
N GLU A 44 -5.67 -26.45 -0.31
CA GLU A 44 -5.68 -25.06 0.17
C GLU A 44 -4.65 -24.82 1.26
N LYS A 45 -4.40 -25.79 2.15
CA LYS A 45 -3.33 -25.72 3.15
C LYS A 45 -1.96 -25.54 2.48
N LEU A 46 -1.68 -26.30 1.41
CA LEU A 46 -0.43 -26.19 0.66
C LEU A 46 -0.33 -24.82 -0.04
N THR A 47 -1.42 -24.32 -0.61
CA THR A 47 -1.46 -22.99 -1.24
C THR A 47 -1.18 -21.88 -0.23
N ILE A 48 -1.79 -21.94 0.96
CA ILE A 48 -1.54 -20.97 2.05
C ILE A 48 -0.08 -21.07 2.52
N GLN A 49 0.44 -22.28 2.71
CA GLN A 49 1.83 -22.48 3.11
C GLN A 49 2.80 -21.88 2.10
N LYS A 50 2.56 -22.09 0.79
CA LYS A 50 3.37 -21.48 -0.27
C LYS A 50 3.32 -19.96 -0.20
N MET A 51 2.13 -19.37 -0.10
CA MET A 51 1.96 -17.91 0.00
C MET A 51 2.72 -17.33 1.21
N VAL A 52 2.66 -18.00 2.36
CA VAL A 52 3.40 -17.59 3.57
C VAL A 52 4.91 -17.65 3.35
N VAL A 53 5.42 -18.71 2.72
CA VAL A 53 6.84 -18.84 2.39
C VAL A 53 7.27 -17.71 1.45
N ASP A 54 6.54 -17.44 0.38
CA ASP A 54 6.84 -16.37 -0.58
C ASP A 54 6.86 -14.98 0.10
N MET A 55 5.93 -14.74 1.04
CA MET A 55 5.91 -13.51 1.86
C MET A 55 7.12 -13.42 2.80
N MET A 56 7.49 -14.53 3.45
CA MET A 56 8.64 -14.59 4.35
C MET A 56 9.95 -14.36 3.61
N GLU A 57 10.14 -14.97 2.43
CA GLU A 57 11.32 -14.77 1.59
C GLU A 57 11.48 -13.29 1.21
N SER A 58 10.39 -12.66 0.77
CA SER A 58 10.37 -11.23 0.45
C SER A 58 10.74 -10.36 1.66
N TYR A 59 10.25 -10.71 2.84
CA TYR A 59 10.56 -10.00 4.08
C TYR A 59 12.03 -10.16 4.51
N LEU A 60 12.57 -11.38 4.43
CA LEU A 60 13.98 -11.65 4.74
C LEU A 60 14.91 -10.93 3.78
N TYR A 61 14.57 -10.87 2.48
CA TYR A 61 15.33 -10.11 1.49
C TYR A 61 15.41 -8.62 1.88
N ARG A 62 14.30 -8.02 2.33
CA ARG A 62 14.29 -6.63 2.82
C ARG A 62 15.10 -6.43 4.10
N LEU A 63 15.04 -7.36 5.06
CA LEU A 63 15.80 -7.24 6.32
C LEU A 63 17.32 -7.26 6.12
N LYS A 64 17.80 -7.96 5.08
CA LYS A 64 19.22 -7.99 4.72
C LYS A 64 19.69 -6.66 4.12
N GLN A 65 18.78 -5.89 3.54
CA GLN A 65 19.10 -4.59 2.99
C GLN A 65 19.17 -3.52 4.08
N ARG A 66 20.08 -2.56 3.90
CA ARG A 66 20.15 -1.34 4.70
C ARG A 66 19.79 -0.16 3.81
N LYS A 67 19.03 0.78 4.37
CA LYS A 67 18.77 2.06 3.71
C LYS A 67 19.26 3.21 4.59
N PRO A 68 19.59 4.37 3.99
CA PRO A 68 19.74 5.61 4.74
C PRO A 68 18.45 5.90 5.53
N SER A 69 18.61 6.41 6.74
CA SER A 69 17.49 7.03 7.45
C SER A 69 17.21 8.39 6.83
N TYR A 70 15.93 8.74 6.71
CA TYR A 70 15.49 10.05 6.23
C TYR A 70 14.92 10.82 7.43
N PRO A 71 15.75 11.59 8.15
CA PRO A 71 15.29 12.39 9.28
C PRO A 71 14.34 13.47 8.77
N LYS A 72 13.44 13.92 9.66
CA LYS A 72 12.55 15.05 9.35
C LYS A 72 13.36 16.29 9.05
N ALA A 73 13.10 16.91 7.90
CA ALA A 73 13.70 18.19 7.56
C ALA A 73 13.17 19.31 8.48
N PRO A 74 13.93 20.41 8.71
CA PRO A 74 13.43 21.54 9.49
C PRO A 74 12.12 22.12 8.94
N ALA A 75 11.99 22.18 7.61
CA ALA A 75 10.79 22.62 6.91
C ALA A 75 9.57 21.67 7.08
N MET A 76 9.73 20.52 7.75
CA MET A 76 8.64 19.60 8.02
C MET A 76 7.55 20.25 8.88
N VAL A 77 7.92 21.14 9.80
CA VAL A 77 6.95 21.84 10.67
C VAL A 77 6.04 22.74 9.83
N GLU A 78 6.64 23.46 8.88
CA GLU A 78 5.91 24.32 7.93
C GLU A 78 5.05 23.49 6.98
N PHE A 79 5.56 22.34 6.53
CA PHE A 79 4.79 21.39 5.72
C PHE A 79 3.57 20.83 6.47
N GLU A 80 3.75 20.36 7.71
CA GLU A 80 2.65 19.84 8.53
C GLU A 80 1.62 20.91 8.88
N ALA A 81 2.02 22.20 8.93
CA ALA A 81 1.12 23.32 9.19
C ALA A 81 0.20 23.65 8.00
N GLN A 82 0.52 23.22 6.77
CA GLN A 82 -0.35 23.38 5.61
C GLN A 82 -1.60 22.49 5.68
N PHE A 83 -1.55 21.42 6.49
CA PHE A 83 -2.67 20.52 6.67
C PHE A 83 -3.64 21.10 7.74
N PRO A 84 -4.86 21.49 7.36
CA PRO A 84 -5.76 22.25 8.24
C PRO A 84 -6.43 21.38 9.33
N TYR A 85 -6.21 20.07 9.32
CA TYR A 85 -6.83 19.15 10.27
C TYR A 85 -5.83 18.68 11.33
N LYS A 86 -6.32 18.48 12.55
CA LYS A 86 -5.50 17.94 13.64
C LYS A 86 -5.17 16.46 13.36
N PRO A 87 -3.88 16.08 13.28
CA PRO A 87 -3.52 14.69 13.03
C PRO A 87 -3.89 13.79 14.22
N THR A 88 -4.46 12.63 13.91
CA THR A 88 -4.76 11.57 14.88
C THR A 88 -3.47 10.92 15.41
N PRO A 89 -3.49 10.25 16.58
CA PRO A 89 -2.30 9.57 17.11
C PRO A 89 -1.66 8.60 16.11
N ASP A 90 -2.46 7.84 15.37
CA ASP A 90 -1.98 6.87 14.39
C ASP A 90 -1.27 7.55 13.19
N GLN A 91 -1.71 8.75 12.81
CA GLN A 91 -1.07 9.55 11.75
C GLN A 91 0.24 10.21 12.18
N LYS A 92 0.48 10.36 13.49
CA LYS A 92 1.71 10.97 14.02
C LYS A 92 2.91 10.02 14.04
N GLN A 93 2.69 8.73 13.81
CA GLN A 93 3.77 7.76 13.83
C GLN A 93 4.78 8.05 12.71
N ASP A 94 6.04 8.23 13.07
CA ASP A 94 7.11 8.47 12.10
C ASP A 94 7.38 7.18 11.31
N LEU A 95 7.17 7.26 10.00
CA LEU A 95 7.35 6.12 9.12
C LEU A 95 8.79 5.99 8.60
N THR A 96 9.56 7.09 8.53
CA THR A 96 10.80 7.15 7.73
C THR A 96 12.09 6.89 8.51
N ALA A 97 12.02 6.94 9.85
CA ALA A 97 13.20 6.92 10.73
C ALA A 97 13.98 5.59 10.82
N SER A 98 13.48 4.47 10.28
CA SER A 98 14.16 3.17 10.40
C SER A 98 15.31 2.99 9.39
N GLY A 99 16.38 2.29 9.81
CA GLY A 99 17.51 1.89 8.95
C GLY A 99 17.25 0.68 8.03
N THR A 100 16.06 0.09 8.11
CA THR A 100 15.58 -1.00 7.25
C THR A 100 14.58 -0.47 6.22
N PRO A 101 14.54 -1.03 4.98
CA PRO A 101 13.50 -0.71 4.00
C PRO A 101 12.09 -0.76 4.61
N MET A 102 11.29 0.26 4.28
CA MET A 102 9.92 0.38 4.80
C MET A 102 8.98 -0.51 3.98
N ASP A 103 8.14 -1.29 4.66
CA ASP A 103 7.01 -2.03 4.07
C ASP A 103 5.82 -1.91 5.02
N ARG A 104 5.02 -0.85 4.85
CA ARG A 104 3.91 -0.52 5.74
C ARG A 104 2.62 -0.39 4.96
N LEU A 105 1.56 -1.03 5.47
CA LEU A 105 0.20 -0.89 4.96
C LEU A 105 -0.58 0.07 5.86
N ILE A 106 -1.08 1.16 5.28
CA ILE A 106 -1.94 2.12 5.97
C ILE A 106 -3.38 1.80 5.58
N CYS A 107 -4.17 1.31 6.54
CA CYS A 107 -5.59 1.04 6.37
C CYS A 107 -6.42 2.16 7.01
N GLY A 108 -7.48 2.58 6.34
CA GLY A 108 -8.43 3.56 6.86
C GLY A 108 -9.47 3.93 5.82
N ASP A 109 -10.59 4.50 6.24
CA ASP A 109 -11.68 4.86 5.33
C ASP A 109 -11.35 6.11 4.49
N VAL A 110 -12.19 6.39 3.51
CA VAL A 110 -12.11 7.63 2.72
C VAL A 110 -12.21 8.83 3.67
N GLY A 111 -11.32 9.82 3.50
CA GLY A 111 -11.27 11.01 4.37
C GLY A 111 -10.36 10.90 5.60
N PHE A 112 -9.84 9.72 5.96
CA PHE A 112 -8.96 9.53 7.13
C PHE A 112 -7.50 10.01 6.91
N GLY A 113 -7.25 10.90 5.95
CA GLY A 113 -5.91 11.49 5.76
C GLY A 113 -4.79 10.50 5.39
N LYS A 114 -5.09 9.37 4.75
CA LYS A 114 -4.05 8.42 4.28
C LYS A 114 -3.04 9.09 3.34
N THR A 115 -3.54 9.98 2.48
CA THR A 115 -2.71 10.78 1.57
C THR A 115 -1.74 11.67 2.32
N GLU A 116 -2.18 12.31 3.41
CA GLU A 116 -1.35 13.17 4.24
C GLU A 116 -0.16 12.41 4.83
N VAL A 117 -0.39 11.22 5.36
CA VAL A 117 0.68 10.36 5.89
C VAL A 117 1.71 10.02 4.79
N ALA A 118 1.25 9.76 3.56
CA ALA A 118 2.13 9.52 2.42
C ALA A 118 2.90 10.77 2.00
N LEU A 119 2.26 11.94 1.97
CA LEU A 119 2.87 13.23 1.63
C LEU A 119 4.02 13.57 2.58
N ARG A 120 3.82 13.37 3.89
CA ARG A 120 4.86 13.56 4.91
C ARG A 120 6.08 12.67 4.69
N ALA A 121 5.84 11.40 4.36
CA ALA A 121 6.93 10.46 4.06
C ALA A 121 7.68 10.87 2.77
N ILE A 122 6.94 11.27 1.72
CA ILE A 122 7.50 11.77 0.46
C ILE A 122 8.36 13.01 0.72
N PHE A 123 7.87 13.95 1.51
CA PHE A 123 8.59 15.18 1.85
C PHE A 123 9.93 14.86 2.52
N CYS A 124 9.95 13.98 3.53
CA CYS A 124 11.20 13.56 4.18
C CYS A 124 12.22 12.96 3.20
N VAL A 125 11.77 12.15 2.24
CA VAL A 125 12.63 11.51 1.23
C VAL A 125 13.16 12.55 0.23
N VAL A 126 12.29 13.42 -0.28
CA VAL A 126 12.67 14.41 -1.30
C VAL A 126 13.53 15.53 -0.72
N SER A 127 13.26 15.98 0.51
CA SER A 127 14.12 16.93 1.24
C SER A 127 15.52 16.36 1.51
N ALA A 128 15.67 15.04 1.58
CA ALA A 128 16.98 14.37 1.64
C ALA A 128 17.67 14.24 0.27
N GLY A 129 17.14 14.88 -0.78
CA GLY A 129 17.69 14.85 -2.14
C GLY A 129 17.50 13.51 -2.85
N LYS A 130 16.53 12.69 -2.40
CA LYS A 130 16.13 11.44 -3.04
C LYS A 130 14.83 11.62 -3.80
N GLN A 131 14.40 10.53 -4.42
CA GLN A 131 13.28 10.49 -5.33
C GLN A 131 12.15 9.67 -4.73
N ALA A 132 10.90 10.06 -5.00
CA ALA A 132 9.71 9.36 -4.56
C ALA A 132 8.76 9.14 -5.75
N MET A 133 8.02 8.04 -5.70
CA MET A 133 7.04 7.67 -6.72
C MET A 133 5.75 7.24 -6.06
N VAL A 134 4.62 7.69 -6.60
CA VAL A 134 3.27 7.26 -6.20
C VAL A 134 2.65 6.49 -7.35
N LEU A 135 2.30 5.24 -7.10
CA LEU A 135 1.61 4.38 -8.05
C LEU A 135 0.12 4.34 -7.73
N ALA A 136 -0.72 4.47 -8.76
CA ALA A 136 -2.17 4.39 -8.65
C ALA A 136 -2.74 3.45 -9.73
N PRO A 137 -3.83 2.72 -9.45
CA PRO A 137 -4.34 1.68 -10.35
C PRO A 137 -5.07 2.23 -11.59
N THR A 138 -5.46 3.52 -11.56
CA THR A 138 -6.14 4.18 -12.68
C THR A 138 -5.58 5.57 -12.92
N ILE A 139 -5.73 6.05 -14.16
CA ILE A 139 -5.27 7.38 -14.56
C ILE A 139 -6.02 8.48 -13.79
N VAL A 140 -7.31 8.27 -13.49
CA VAL A 140 -8.10 9.20 -12.69
C VAL A 140 -7.53 9.36 -11.29
N LEU A 141 -7.19 8.25 -10.61
CA LEU A 141 -6.57 8.31 -9.28
C LEU A 141 -5.15 8.90 -9.35
N ALA A 142 -4.37 8.59 -10.38
CA ALA A 142 -3.05 9.18 -10.58
C ALA A 142 -3.13 10.71 -10.74
N LYS A 143 -4.11 11.19 -11.51
CA LYS A 143 -4.37 12.63 -11.69
C LYS A 143 -4.81 13.30 -10.38
N GLN A 144 -5.72 12.67 -9.63
CA GLN A 144 -6.14 13.16 -8.31
C GLN A 144 -4.96 13.29 -7.34
N HIS A 145 -4.09 12.29 -7.27
CA HIS A 145 -2.87 12.38 -6.47
C HIS A 145 -1.93 13.48 -6.97
N PHE A 146 -1.74 13.58 -8.29
CA PHE A 146 -0.88 14.61 -8.88
C PHE A 146 -1.35 16.02 -8.54
N ASP A 147 -2.66 16.30 -8.58
CA ASP A 147 -3.20 17.63 -8.29
C ASP A 147 -2.96 18.00 -6.82
N VAL A 148 -3.27 17.10 -5.88
CA VAL A 148 -3.02 17.30 -4.44
C VAL A 148 -1.53 17.44 -4.13
N ILE A 149 -0.68 16.58 -4.70
CA ILE A 149 0.77 16.64 -4.48
C ILE A 149 1.33 17.96 -5.06
N SER A 150 0.91 18.36 -6.26
CA SER A 150 1.42 19.58 -6.89
C SER A 150 1.05 20.83 -6.09
N GLU A 151 -0.16 20.88 -5.54
CA GLU A 151 -0.62 21.98 -4.69
C GLU A 151 0.19 22.07 -3.39
N GLN A 152 0.32 20.95 -2.67
CA GLN A 152 1.05 20.89 -1.39
C GLN A 152 2.56 21.14 -1.55
N PHE A 153 3.14 20.77 -2.69
CA PHE A 153 4.56 20.96 -2.95
C PHE A 153 4.88 22.29 -3.67
N CYS A 154 3.88 23.08 -4.06
CA CYS A 154 4.05 24.38 -4.71
C CYS A 154 4.97 25.37 -3.96
N PRO A 155 4.93 25.46 -2.61
CA PRO A 155 5.83 26.34 -1.86
C PRO A 155 7.31 25.93 -1.89
N TYR A 156 7.65 24.76 -2.44
CA TYR A 156 8.99 24.18 -2.41
C TYR A 156 9.60 24.13 -3.83
N PRO A 157 10.29 25.20 -4.28
CA PRO A 157 10.70 25.36 -5.69
C PRO A 157 11.72 24.33 -6.16
N ASN A 158 12.45 23.69 -5.24
CA ASN A 158 13.43 22.65 -5.55
C ASN A 158 12.79 21.28 -5.80
N ILE A 159 11.47 21.15 -5.62
CA ILE A 159 10.74 19.90 -5.78
C ILE A 159 9.91 19.96 -7.06
N GLN A 160 10.18 19.06 -7.99
CA GLN A 160 9.44 18.94 -9.23
C GLN A 160 8.48 17.76 -9.15
N VAL A 161 7.20 18.01 -9.40
CA VAL A 161 6.15 16.99 -9.43
C VAL A 161 5.77 16.73 -10.88
N GLY A 162 5.80 15.47 -11.30
CA GLY A 162 5.42 15.03 -12.63
C GLY A 162 4.36 13.93 -12.55
N LEU A 163 3.36 14.00 -13.43
CA LEU A 163 2.46 12.88 -13.70
C LEU A 163 3.06 12.08 -14.85
N LEU A 164 3.00 10.75 -14.79
CA LEU A 164 3.30 9.86 -15.92
C LEU A 164 2.04 9.04 -16.23
N SER A 165 1.50 9.18 -17.43
CA SER A 165 0.32 8.40 -17.85
C SER A 165 0.32 8.11 -19.35
N ARG A 166 -0.45 7.10 -19.76
CA ARG A 166 -0.57 6.69 -21.18
C ARG A 166 -1.00 7.84 -22.12
N PHE A 167 -1.70 8.86 -21.62
CA PHE A 167 -2.20 9.97 -22.43
C PHE A 167 -1.23 11.15 -22.56
N GLN A 168 -0.05 11.09 -21.93
CA GLN A 168 0.99 12.08 -22.22
C GLN A 168 1.68 11.70 -23.52
N SER A 169 1.49 12.55 -24.54
CA SER A 169 2.19 12.43 -25.82
C SER A 169 3.69 12.59 -25.63
N ASN A 170 4.48 11.89 -26.45
CA ASN A 170 5.96 11.87 -26.47
C ASN A 170 6.65 13.25 -26.61
N LEU A 171 5.88 14.35 -26.67
CA LEU A 171 6.39 15.72 -26.77
C LEU A 171 6.86 16.30 -25.43
N HIS A 172 6.32 15.82 -24.30
CA HIS A 172 6.78 16.24 -22.97
C HIS A 172 7.90 15.37 -22.38
N SER A 173 8.17 14.19 -22.95
CA SER A 173 9.24 13.30 -22.50
C SER A 173 10.62 13.64 -23.08
N SER A 174 10.70 14.51 -24.09
CA SER A 174 11.95 14.77 -24.84
C SER A 174 12.61 16.14 -24.61
N THR A 175 12.00 17.05 -23.85
CA THR A 175 12.44 18.47 -23.78
C THR A 175 12.99 18.96 -22.44
N ARG A 176 13.73 18.12 -21.69
CA ARG A 176 14.62 18.63 -20.61
C ARG A 176 15.91 17.82 -20.50
N LYS A 177 16.81 17.94 -21.49
CA LYS A 177 18.24 17.69 -21.27
C LYS A 177 18.85 18.92 -20.57
N SER A 178 18.74 18.98 -19.25
CA SER A 178 19.49 19.93 -18.41
C SER A 178 19.95 19.20 -17.16
N SER A 179 21.27 19.03 -17.09
CA SER A 179 22.23 18.58 -16.07
C SER A 179 21.84 18.50 -14.58
N HIS A 180 20.62 18.10 -14.20
CA HIS A 180 20.24 17.92 -12.80
C HIS A 180 19.43 16.62 -12.63
N LYS A 181 19.95 15.76 -11.73
CA LYS A 181 19.47 14.45 -11.26
C LYS A 181 18.04 14.08 -11.69
N TYR A 182 17.94 13.24 -12.72
CA TYR A 182 16.68 12.78 -13.32
C TYR A 182 15.95 11.76 -12.46
N THR A 183 14.64 11.96 -12.28
CA THR A 183 13.69 11.02 -11.69
C THR A 183 12.70 10.57 -12.77
N SER A 184 12.93 9.47 -13.48
CA SER A 184 11.85 8.77 -14.21
C SER A 184 12.35 7.51 -14.92
N PHE A 185 11.91 6.35 -14.45
CA PHE A 185 11.70 5.06 -15.15
C PHE A 185 10.91 4.18 -14.15
N SER A 186 9.99 3.27 -14.48
CA SER A 186 9.47 2.68 -15.71
C SER A 186 8.11 2.02 -15.36
N LEU A 187 7.37 1.53 -16.36
CA LEU A 187 6.60 0.28 -16.24
C LEU A 187 7.48 -0.86 -15.70
#